data_AF-A0A924N8D9-F1
#
_entry.id   AF-A0A924N8D9-F1
#
_cell.length_a   1.000
_cell.length_b   1.000
_cell.length_c   1.000
_cell.angle_alpha   90.00
_cell.angle_beta   90.00
_cell.angle_gamma   90.00
#
_symmetry.space_group_name_H-M   'P 1'
#
loop_
_entity.id
_entity.type
_entity.pdbx_description
1 polymer ?
#
loop_
_entity_poly.entity_id
_entity_poly.type
_entity_poly.pdbx_seq_one_letter_code
_entity_poly.pdbx_strand_id
1 'polypeptide(L)'
;MRHSPRRNPGQPALITYDKVGRAIGAFERGLVTPSRWDAYLAGDNAALTQAERVGLATFVRTGCASCHSGVFVGGQMYRRLGLVAPWPTASGSGRIAVTRAAADLFLF
;
A
#
# COMPACT_ATOMS: atom_id res chain seq x y z
N MET A 1 30.23 29.94 -5.13
CA MET A 1 29.39 30.17 -6.34
C MET A 1 29.04 28.80 -6.93
N ARG A 2 27.85 28.25 -6.66
CA ARG A 2 27.41 27.00 -7.30
C ARG A 2 26.88 27.39 -8.68
N HIS A 3 27.60 27.01 -9.73
CA HIS A 3 27.14 27.21 -11.10
C HIS A 3 25.93 26.32 -11.36
N SER A 4 24.76 26.93 -11.57
CA SER A 4 23.65 26.25 -12.24
C SER A 4 24.14 25.75 -13.60
N PRO A 5 23.98 24.46 -13.94
CA PRO A 5 24.41 23.97 -15.23
C PRO A 5 23.56 24.65 -16.31
N ARG A 6 24.21 25.48 -17.14
CA ARG A 6 23.59 26.08 -18.32
C ARG A 6 23.17 24.95 -19.26
N ARG A 7 21.91 24.95 -19.69
CA ARG A 7 21.37 24.03 -20.69
C ARG A 7 22.06 24.29 -22.03
N ASN A 8 22.76 23.29 -22.58
CA ASN A 8 23.24 23.36 -23.96
C ASN A 8 22.07 23.20 -24.96
N PRO A 9 22.00 24.01 -26.03
CA PRO A 9 21.01 23.83 -27.08
C PRO A 9 21.15 22.42 -27.71
N GLY A 10 20.03 21.70 -27.86
CA GLY A 10 20.01 20.33 -28.42
C GLY A 10 19.99 19.20 -27.39
N GLN A 11 20.20 19.48 -26.08
CA GLN A 11 20.02 18.45 -25.06
C GLN A 11 18.56 18.32 -24.61
N PRO A 12 18.06 17.07 -24.44
CA PRO A 12 16.73 16.84 -23.89
C PRO A 12 16.61 17.45 -22.50
N ALA A 13 15.41 17.93 -22.16
CA ALA A 13 15.15 18.57 -20.87
C ALA A 13 15.62 17.67 -19.71
N LEU A 14 16.45 18.23 -18.83
CA LEU A 14 17.00 17.50 -17.68
C LEU A 14 15.92 17.20 -16.64
N ILE A 15 14.97 18.12 -16.45
CA ILE A 15 13.80 17.96 -15.59
C ILE A 15 12.57 17.81 -16.48
N THR A 16 11.91 16.66 -16.39
CA THR A 16 10.64 16.36 -17.06
C THR A 16 9.70 15.71 -16.05
N TYR A 17 8.38 15.74 -16.28
CA TYR A 17 7.40 15.08 -15.42
C TYR A 17 7.74 13.59 -15.21
N ASP A 18 8.11 12.87 -16.28
CA ASP A 18 8.51 11.46 -16.19
C ASP A 18 9.73 11.24 -15.29
N LYS A 19 10.75 12.09 -15.40
CA LYS A 19 11.96 11.98 -14.58
C LYS A 19 11.66 12.27 -13.11
N VAL A 20 10.81 13.26 -12.85
CA VAL A 20 10.35 13.56 -11.49
C VAL A 20 9.55 12.39 -10.91
N GLY A 21 8.58 11.85 -11.66
CA GLY A 21 7.80 10.70 -11.23
C GLY A 21 8.65 9.45 -10.96
N ARG A 22 9.65 9.17 -11.81
CA ARG A 22 10.61 8.09 -11.59
C ARG A 22 11.47 8.30 -10.34
N ALA A 23 11.92 9.53 -10.09
CA ALA A 23 12.71 9.86 -8.91
C ALA A 23 11.91 9.68 -7.62
N ILE A 24 10.66 10.17 -7.59
CA ILE A 24 9.73 9.98 -6.46
C ILE A 24 9.48 8.49 -6.22
N GLY A 25 9.08 7.75 -7.26
CA GLY A 25 8.82 6.31 -7.10
C GLY A 25 10.06 5.50 -6.70
N ALA A 26 11.26 5.93 -7.08
CA ALA A 26 12.50 5.29 -6.61
C ALA A 26 12.76 5.54 -5.12
N PHE A 27 12.52 6.77 -4.65
CA PHE A 27 12.57 7.10 -3.23
C PHE A 27 11.53 6.32 -2.42
N GLU A 28 10.27 6.30 -2.86
CA GLU A 28 9.17 5.59 -2.19
C GLU A 28 9.40 4.08 -2.09
N ARG A 29 9.95 3.43 -3.13
CA ARG A 29 10.32 2.00 -3.06
C ARG A 29 11.38 1.68 -2.02
N GLY A 30 12.17 2.67 -1.59
CA GLY A 30 13.14 2.53 -0.52
C GLY A 30 12.54 2.68 0.89
N LEU A 31 11.30 3.15 1.02
CA LEU A 31 10.63 3.38 2.30
C LEU A 31 10.00 2.10 2.85
N VAL A 32 10.80 1.06 3.01
CA VAL A 32 10.39 -0.21 3.64
C VAL A 32 10.77 -0.21 5.12
N THR A 33 9.89 -0.77 5.96
CA THR A 33 10.09 -0.82 7.42
C THR A 33 9.97 -2.26 7.93
N PRO A 34 11.04 -3.07 7.84
CA PRO A 34 11.04 -4.42 8.39
C PRO A 34 10.70 -4.42 9.88
N SER A 35 10.02 -5.46 10.32
CA SER A 35 9.48 -5.61 11.67
C SER A 35 9.66 -7.04 12.20
N ARG A 36 9.27 -7.27 13.46
CA ARG A 36 9.26 -8.62 14.04
C ARG A 36 8.34 -9.59 13.29
N TRP A 37 7.33 -9.08 12.60
CA TRP A 37 6.43 -9.88 11.77
C TRP A 37 7.20 -10.50 10.59
N ASP A 38 8.08 -9.74 9.96
CA ASP A 38 8.91 -10.21 8.86
C ASP A 38 9.89 -11.29 9.31
N ALA A 39 10.52 -11.12 10.48
CA ALA A 39 11.38 -12.13 11.09
C ALA A 39 10.60 -13.43 11.40
N TYR A 40 9.38 -13.29 11.94
CA TYR A 40 8.50 -14.42 12.18
C TYR A 40 8.14 -15.18 10.90
N LEU A 41 7.80 -14.46 9.83
CA LEU A 41 7.54 -15.05 8.51
C LEU A 41 8.79 -15.71 7.89
N ALA A 42 9.99 -15.22 8.21
CA ALA A 42 11.25 -15.81 7.79
C ALA A 42 11.66 -17.07 8.61
N GLY A 43 10.86 -17.47 9.60
CA GLY A 43 11.04 -18.69 10.37
C GLY A 43 11.48 -18.49 11.82
N ASP A 44 11.71 -17.26 12.28
CA ASP A 44 12.00 -16.98 13.69
C ASP A 44 10.72 -16.96 14.53
N ASN A 45 10.32 -18.14 15.00
CA ASN A 45 9.13 -18.31 15.84
C ASN A 45 9.19 -17.53 17.17
N ALA A 46 10.38 -17.13 17.62
CA ALA A 46 10.59 -16.37 18.84
C ALA A 46 10.42 -14.85 18.63
N ALA A 47 10.40 -14.38 17.39
CA ALA A 47 10.20 -12.96 17.07
C ALA A 47 8.86 -12.40 17.56
N LEU A 48 7.84 -13.25 17.68
CA LEU A 48 6.56 -12.90 18.30
C LEU A 48 6.46 -13.39 19.74
N THR A 49 5.87 -12.57 20.60
CA THR A 49 5.45 -12.97 21.95
C THR A 49 4.26 -13.94 21.89
N GLN A 50 3.96 -14.59 23.02
CA GLN A 50 2.80 -15.47 23.10
C GLN A 50 1.48 -14.72 22.82
N ALA A 51 1.33 -13.50 23.34
CA ALA A 51 0.14 -12.68 23.11
C ALA A 51 -0.01 -12.33 21.62
N GLU A 52 1.08 -11.99 20.94
CA GLU A 52 1.07 -11.69 19.50
C GLU A 52 0.70 -12.91 18.65
N ARG A 53 1.18 -14.11 19.01
CA ARG A 53 0.76 -15.36 18.33
C ARG A 53 -0.73 -15.66 18.53
N VAL A 54 -1.28 -15.40 19.72
CA VAL A 54 -2.73 -15.53 19.97
C VAL A 54 -3.52 -14.51 19.14
N GLY A 55 -3.02 -13.28 19.02
CA GLY A 55 -3.59 -12.25 18.16
C GLY A 55 -3.59 -12.68 16.68
N LEU A 56 -2.47 -13.19 16.18
CA LEU A 56 -2.35 -13.73 14.82
C LEU A 56 -3.35 -14.87 14.56
N ALA A 57 -3.44 -15.84 15.47
CA ALA A 57 -4.39 -16.95 15.34
C ALA A 57 -5.84 -16.45 15.31
N THR A 58 -6.14 -15.41 16.10
CA THR A 58 -7.46 -14.77 16.09
C THR A 58 -7.72 -14.08 14.75
N PHE A 59 -6.78 -13.26 14.27
CA PHE A 59 -6.86 -12.57 12.98
C PHE A 59 -7.15 -13.51 11.80
N VAL A 60 -6.48 -14.68 11.78
CA VAL A 60 -6.73 -15.69 10.75
C VAL A 60 -8.11 -16.33 10.94
N ARG A 61 -8.44 -16.78 12.15
CA ARG A 61 -9.70 -17.50 12.45
C ARG A 61 -10.95 -16.65 12.24
N THR A 62 -10.88 -15.35 12.50
CA THR A 62 -12.00 -14.41 12.26
C THR A 62 -12.14 -14.02 10.79
N GLY A 63 -11.24 -14.49 9.92
CA GLY A 63 -11.31 -14.25 8.48
C GLY A 63 -10.67 -12.95 8.00
N CYS A 64 -9.94 -12.21 8.86
CA CYS A 64 -9.28 -10.97 8.46
C CYS A 64 -8.28 -11.21 7.32
N ALA A 65 -7.55 -12.34 7.40
CA ALA A 65 -6.60 -12.78 6.38
C ALA A 65 -7.22 -13.08 5.00
N SER A 66 -8.56 -13.14 4.88
CA SER A 66 -9.21 -13.29 3.57
C SER A 66 -9.00 -12.08 2.65
N CYS A 67 -8.85 -10.88 3.24
CA CYS A 67 -8.62 -9.63 2.51
C CYS A 67 -7.28 -8.99 2.88
N HIS A 68 -6.84 -9.14 4.14
CA HIS A 68 -5.60 -8.59 4.67
C HIS A 68 -4.50 -9.67 4.71
N SER A 69 -3.91 -9.94 3.56
CA SER A 69 -2.93 -11.02 3.36
C SER A 69 -1.66 -10.55 2.65
N GLY A 70 -0.71 -11.46 2.45
CA GLY A 70 0.55 -11.18 1.77
C GLY A 70 1.53 -10.36 2.62
N VAL A 71 2.61 -9.90 1.97
CA VAL A 71 3.72 -9.18 2.62
C VAL A 71 3.26 -7.89 3.30
N PHE A 72 2.26 -7.21 2.76
CA PHE A 72 1.74 -5.94 3.30
C PHE A 72 0.47 -6.11 4.16
N VAL A 73 -0.02 -7.34 4.36
CA VAL A 73 -1.25 -7.61 5.14
C VAL A 73 -2.45 -6.80 4.59
N GLY A 74 -2.51 -6.62 3.26
CA GLY A 74 -3.54 -5.84 2.58
C GLY A 74 -3.03 -5.11 1.34
N GLY A 75 -3.93 -4.39 0.65
CA GLY A 75 -3.58 -3.50 -0.46
C GLY A 75 -3.53 -4.12 -1.86
N GLN A 76 -3.68 -5.45 -1.97
CA GLN A 76 -3.66 -6.16 -3.27
C GLN A 76 -5.05 -6.41 -3.88
N MET A 77 -6.13 -6.01 -3.22
CA MET A 77 -7.49 -6.20 -3.74
C MET A 77 -8.39 -5.02 -3.39
N TYR A 78 -9.33 -4.76 -4.29
CA TYR A 78 -10.44 -3.86 -4.01
C TYR A 78 -11.54 -4.61 -3.26
N ARG A 79 -12.00 -4.09 -2.12
CA ARG A 79 -13.07 -4.72 -1.34
C ARG A 79 -14.16 -3.73 -0.96
N ARG A 80 -15.39 -4.24 -0.89
CA ARG A 80 -16.55 -3.45 -0.48
C ARG A 80 -16.43 -3.12 0.99
N LEU A 81 -16.26 -1.85 1.31
CA LEU A 81 -16.56 -1.35 2.65
C LEU A 81 -18.08 -1.33 2.80
N GLY A 82 -18.58 -1.84 3.92
CA GLY A 82 -20.01 -2.04 4.10
C GLY A 82 -20.50 -3.49 3.95
N LEU A 83 -19.58 -4.45 3.82
CA LEU A 83 -19.94 -5.85 3.53
C LEU A 83 -20.68 -6.54 4.69
N VAL A 84 -20.29 -6.24 5.94
CA VAL A 84 -20.87 -6.86 7.14
C VAL A 84 -21.76 -5.90 7.91
N ALA A 85 -21.30 -4.66 8.09
CA ALA A 85 -22.05 -3.58 8.72
C ALA A 85 -22.07 -2.37 7.79
N PRO A 86 -23.13 -1.54 7.79
CA PRO A 86 -23.24 -0.38 6.91
C PRO A 86 -22.02 0.55 7.00
N TRP A 87 -21.52 0.98 5.86
CA TRP A 87 -20.41 1.93 5.78
C TRP A 87 -20.93 3.37 5.71
N PRO A 88 -20.33 4.34 6.43
CA PRO A 88 -20.75 5.73 6.35
C PRO A 88 -20.64 6.28 4.92
N THR A 89 -21.71 6.89 4.43
CA THR A 89 -21.78 7.43 3.06
C THR A 89 -20.89 8.67 2.85
N ALA A 90 -20.46 9.31 3.93
CA ALA A 90 -19.53 10.45 3.88
C ALA A 90 -18.10 10.06 3.47
N SER A 91 -17.76 8.76 3.42
CA SER A 91 -16.39 8.26 3.21
C SER A 91 -15.97 8.15 1.74
N GLY A 92 -16.72 8.74 0.81
CA GLY A 92 -16.44 8.71 -0.62
C GLY A 92 -16.98 7.47 -1.34
N SER A 93 -17.03 7.53 -2.66
CA SER A 93 -17.66 6.50 -3.50
C SER A 93 -16.73 5.33 -3.85
N GLY A 94 -15.43 5.46 -3.59
CA GLY A 94 -14.42 4.43 -3.89
C GLY A 94 -14.07 4.34 -5.38
N ARG A 95 -13.74 3.13 -5.83
CA ARG A 95 -13.25 2.79 -7.17
C ARG A 95 -14.17 3.25 -8.30
N ILE A 96 -15.49 3.36 -8.07
CA ILE A 96 -16.44 3.90 -9.06
C ILE A 96 -16.07 5.31 -9.53
N ALA A 97 -15.41 6.14 -8.71
CA ALA A 97 -14.96 7.46 -9.11
C ALA A 97 -13.98 7.41 -10.30
N VAL A 98 -13.27 6.28 -10.44
CA VAL A 98 -12.34 6.00 -11.52
C VAL A 98 -13.03 5.23 -12.64
N THR A 99 -13.68 4.11 -12.33
CA THR A 99 -14.17 3.15 -13.34
C THR A 99 -15.54 3.46 -13.91
N ARG A 100 -16.36 4.25 -13.19
CA ARG A 100 -17.78 4.53 -13.49
C ARG A 100 -18.69 3.30 -13.52
N ALA A 101 -18.21 2.13 -13.12
CA ALA A 101 -19.02 0.92 -13.04
C ALA A 101 -19.81 0.90 -11.73
N ALA A 102 -21.13 0.72 -11.80
CA ALA A 102 -22.00 0.67 -10.62
C ALA A 102 -21.59 -0.43 -9.61
N ALA A 103 -21.07 -1.56 -10.11
CA ALA A 103 -20.56 -2.66 -9.30
C ALA A 103 -19.39 -2.25 -8.39
N ASP A 104 -18.66 -1.18 -8.76
CA ASP A 104 -17.47 -0.69 -8.04
C ASP A 104 -17.81 0.36 -6.96
N LEU A 105 -19.10 0.66 -6.75
CA LEU A 105 -19.52 1.57 -5.68
C LEU A 105 -19.08 1.01 -4.32
N PHE A 106 -18.37 1.82 -3.54
CA PHE A 106 -17.79 1.49 -2.23
C PHE A 106 -16.74 0.37 -2.24
N LEU A 107 -16.17 0.04 -3.40
CA LEU A 107 -14.93 -0.73 -3.45
C LEU A 107 -13.74 0.19 -3.20
N PHE A 108 -12.84 -0.20 -2.30
CA PHE A 108 -11.60 0.51 -1.99
C PHE A 108 -10.41 -0.44 -2.06
#